data_AF-A0A7J7P227-F1
#
_entry.id   AF-A0A7J7P227-F1
#
_cell.length_a   1.000
_cell.length_b   1.000
_cell.length_c   1.000
_cell.angle_alpha   90.00
_cell.angle_beta   90.00
_cell.angle_gamma   90.00
#
_symmetry.space_group_name_H-M   'P 1'
#
loop_
_entity.id
_entity.type
_entity.pdbx_description
1 polymer ?
#
loop_
_entity_poly.entity_id
_entity_poly.type
_entity_poly.pdbx_seq_one_letter_code
_entity_poly.pdbx_strand_id
1 'polypeptide(L)'
;MILHRSFWIWIRKLCRVEANVLQENEEKVVVEESFKRNSFADNEENGSGRNSSEESSSSSVLEKWAIKIEQSINIALTDSVIKILDIFYRDRDYARFYVLETIARIPYFSFISVLHLYESCGWWRKADYLKVHFAESWNEMHHLLIMEELGGNALWFDRFLAQHIAIFYYFMIVFMYALSPRMAYHFSECVEMHAFETYDKFIKLNGDELKKGPAPEVAIKYYTEGDLYMFDEFQTSRPPNSRRPKIENLYDVFINIRDDEAEHCKTMKACQTHGNLRSPHSVEDDNVCIMPDTDCEGIVDCIKKSVNSPVVKVE
;
A
#
# COMPACT_ATOMS: atom_id res chain seq x y z
N MET A 1 -9.55 17.89 -52.31
CA MET A 1 -8.32 17.19 -51.84
C MET A 1 -7.21 18.15 -51.36
N ILE A 2 -7.54 19.36 -50.86
CA ILE A 2 -6.56 20.35 -50.36
C ILE A 2 -6.77 20.63 -48.85
N LEU A 3 -8.01 20.50 -48.33
CA LEU A 3 -8.33 20.71 -46.91
C LEU A 3 -7.75 19.66 -45.94
N HIS A 4 -7.53 18.42 -46.40
CA HIS A 4 -7.00 17.34 -45.53
C HIS A 4 -5.48 17.46 -45.26
N ARG A 5 -4.73 18.12 -46.14
CA ARG A 5 -3.28 18.32 -45.98
C ARG A 5 -2.96 19.46 -45.00
N SER A 6 -3.75 20.53 -45.00
CA SER A 6 -3.55 21.68 -44.11
C SER A 6 -3.84 21.34 -42.64
N PHE A 7 -4.82 20.45 -42.39
CA PHE A 7 -5.17 19.98 -41.05
C PHE A 7 -4.05 19.14 -40.40
N TRP A 8 -3.44 18.23 -41.18
CA TRP A 8 -2.32 17.40 -40.71
C TRP A 8 -1.04 18.20 -40.44
N ILE A 9 -0.79 19.27 -41.19
CA ILE A 9 0.35 20.18 -40.96
C ILE A 9 0.11 21.01 -39.69
N TRP A 10 -1.13 21.43 -39.43
CA TRP A 10 -1.50 22.17 -38.22
C TRP A 10 -1.39 21.30 -36.96
N ILE A 11 -1.88 20.05 -36.99
CA ILE A 11 -1.72 19.07 -35.89
C ILE A 11 -0.23 18.81 -35.59
N ARG A 12 0.60 18.60 -36.61
CA ARG A 12 2.04 18.40 -36.41
C ARG A 12 2.73 19.62 -35.81
N LYS A 13 2.25 20.83 -36.11
CA LYS A 13 2.78 22.07 -35.54
C LYS A 13 2.33 22.24 -34.09
N LEU A 14 1.09 21.87 -33.77
CA LEU A 14 0.54 21.88 -32.40
C LEU A 14 1.28 20.88 -31.50
N CYS A 15 1.45 19.62 -31.93
CA CYS A 15 2.18 18.61 -31.16
C CYS A 15 3.66 18.95 -30.97
N ARG A 16 4.29 19.64 -31.95
CA ARG A 16 5.69 20.07 -31.83
C ARG A 16 5.87 21.25 -30.87
N VAL A 17 4.88 22.13 -30.77
CA VAL A 17 4.88 23.24 -29.80
C VAL A 17 4.64 22.70 -28.39
N GLU A 18 3.71 21.76 -28.23
CA GLU A 18 3.41 21.10 -26.95
C GLU A 18 4.59 20.25 -26.45
N ALA A 19 5.28 19.52 -27.35
CA ALA A 19 6.50 18.79 -27.03
C ALA A 19 7.67 19.70 -26.62
N ASN A 20 7.79 20.89 -27.23
CA ASN A 20 8.83 21.86 -26.83
C ASN A 20 8.50 22.54 -25.49
N VAL A 21 7.22 22.76 -25.17
CA VAL A 21 6.78 23.30 -23.86
C VAL A 21 6.99 22.29 -22.73
N LEU A 22 6.88 20.99 -23.03
CA LEU A 22 7.14 19.91 -22.07
C LEU A 22 8.64 19.65 -21.81
N GLN A 23 9.55 20.21 -22.62
CA GLN A 23 10.99 19.97 -22.50
C GLN A 23 11.76 21.04 -21.70
N GLU A 24 11.11 22.17 -21.33
CA GLU A 24 11.76 23.29 -20.64
C GLU A 24 11.46 23.40 -19.13
N ASN A 25 10.70 22.49 -18.53
CA ASN A 25 10.35 22.55 -17.09
C ASN A 25 10.85 21.36 -16.25
N GLU A 26 11.85 20.60 -16.72
CA GLU A 26 12.60 19.68 -15.85
C GLU A 26 13.73 20.40 -15.12
N GLU A 27 13.39 21.35 -14.24
CA GLU A 27 14.33 21.90 -13.27
C GLU A 27 14.09 21.27 -11.88
N LYS A 28 14.60 20.04 -11.77
CA LYS A 28 15.23 19.40 -10.60
C LYS A 28 14.85 19.93 -9.21
N VAL A 29 13.96 19.22 -8.50
CA VAL A 29 13.78 19.34 -7.05
C VAL A 29 13.90 17.97 -6.35
N VAL A 30 15.06 17.80 -5.72
CA VAL A 30 15.48 16.97 -4.58
C VAL A 30 14.41 16.15 -3.84
N VAL A 31 13.87 15.06 -4.43
CA VAL A 31 13.38 13.85 -3.71
C VAL A 31 13.61 12.56 -4.52
N GLU A 32 14.23 12.63 -5.71
CA GLU A 32 14.45 11.45 -6.57
C GLU A 32 15.56 10.48 -6.10
N GLU A 33 16.31 10.81 -5.05
CA GLU A 33 17.45 9.97 -4.63
C GLU A 33 17.12 8.86 -3.63
N SER A 34 15.93 8.86 -3.01
CA SER A 34 15.52 7.76 -2.11
C SER A 34 14.68 6.67 -2.79
N PHE A 35 14.16 6.92 -3.99
CA PHE A 35 13.21 6.02 -4.68
C PHE A 35 13.66 5.61 -6.09
N LYS A 36 14.95 5.71 -6.41
CA LYS A 36 15.47 5.09 -7.64
C LYS A 36 15.31 3.58 -7.59
N ARG A 37 14.51 3.07 -8.52
CA ARG A 37 14.47 1.67 -8.98
C ARG A 37 15.87 1.25 -9.42
N ASN A 38 16.69 0.79 -8.48
CA ASN A 38 17.93 0.10 -8.80
C ASN A 38 17.63 -1.39 -8.99
N SER A 39 17.59 -1.79 -10.26
CA SER A 39 18.00 -3.11 -10.69
C SER A 39 19.31 -3.49 -9.98
N PHE A 40 19.30 -4.62 -9.28
CA PHE A 40 20.45 -5.20 -8.60
C PHE A 40 21.69 -5.25 -9.51
N ALA A 41 22.76 -4.59 -9.09
CA ALA A 41 24.12 -4.87 -9.54
C ALA A 41 24.79 -5.72 -8.46
N ASP A 42 25.37 -6.83 -8.90
CA ASP A 42 26.12 -7.77 -8.09
C ASP A 42 27.31 -7.09 -7.40
N ASN A 43 27.48 -7.35 -6.10
CA ASN A 43 28.77 -7.23 -5.44
C ASN A 43 29.19 -8.63 -4.97
N GLU A 44 30.15 -9.21 -5.70
CA GLU A 44 30.93 -10.36 -5.27
C GLU A 44 31.80 -9.96 -4.08
N GLU A 45 31.70 -10.69 -2.97
CA GLU A 45 32.77 -10.75 -1.97
C GLU A 45 33.21 -12.20 -1.78
N ASN A 46 34.49 -12.44 -2.06
CA ASN A 46 35.20 -13.70 -1.92
C ASN A 46 35.35 -14.09 -0.44
N GLY A 47 34.82 -15.26 -0.08
CA GLY A 47 35.07 -15.93 1.20
C GLY A 47 35.13 -17.44 1.04
N SER A 48 36.35 -17.98 0.99
CA SER A 48 36.65 -19.42 0.92
C SER A 48 36.21 -20.16 2.19
N GLY A 49 35.40 -21.21 2.03
CA GLY A 49 35.02 -22.14 3.10
C GLY A 49 34.16 -23.28 2.59
N ARG A 50 34.66 -24.52 2.70
CA ARG A 50 34.29 -25.68 1.89
C ARG A 50 33.30 -26.62 2.61
N ASN A 51 32.30 -27.07 1.84
CA ASN A 51 31.51 -28.31 1.91
C ASN A 51 30.47 -28.55 3.03
N SER A 52 29.21 -28.21 2.75
CA SER A 52 28.02 -29.09 2.94
C SER A 52 26.72 -28.41 2.45
N SER A 53 26.46 -28.31 1.14
CA SER A 53 25.28 -27.55 0.68
C SER A 53 24.90 -27.73 -0.80
N GLU A 54 24.56 -28.94 -1.26
CA GLU A 54 23.93 -29.10 -2.59
C GLU A 54 22.39 -29.01 -2.55
N GLU A 55 21.73 -29.33 -1.43
CA GLU A 55 20.26 -29.24 -1.32
C GLU A 55 19.72 -27.84 -0.94
N SER A 56 20.48 -27.01 -0.22
CA SER A 56 20.03 -25.65 0.17
C SER A 56 20.13 -24.62 -0.97
N SER A 57 20.97 -24.88 -1.97
CA SER A 57 21.17 -23.99 -3.12
C SER A 57 19.98 -24.04 -4.09
N SER A 58 19.45 -25.24 -4.35
CA SER A 58 18.28 -25.46 -5.22
C SER A 58 17.00 -24.82 -4.65
N SER A 59 16.72 -25.03 -3.37
CA SER A 59 15.53 -24.50 -2.70
C SER A 59 15.52 -22.98 -2.64
N SER A 60 16.66 -22.36 -2.30
CA SER A 60 16.79 -20.89 -2.26
C SER A 60 16.69 -20.22 -3.65
N VAL A 61 17.10 -20.91 -4.73
CA VAL A 61 16.90 -20.41 -6.10
C VAL A 61 15.43 -20.50 -6.52
N LEU A 62 14.75 -21.62 -6.24
CA LEU A 62 13.33 -21.77 -6.55
C LEU A 62 12.45 -20.77 -5.79
N GLU A 63 12.77 -20.52 -4.52
CA GLU A 63 12.09 -19.53 -3.70
C GLU A 63 12.24 -18.11 -4.28
N LYS A 64 13.47 -17.71 -4.64
CA LYS A 64 13.72 -16.42 -5.32
C LYS A 64 12.94 -16.28 -6.61
N TRP A 65 12.81 -17.36 -7.38
CA TRP A 65 12.00 -17.37 -8.61
C TRP A 65 10.51 -17.25 -8.31
N ALA A 66 9.99 -17.98 -7.32
CA ALA A 66 8.61 -17.89 -6.89
C ALA A 66 8.27 -16.47 -6.43
N ILE A 67 9.11 -15.86 -5.58
CA ILE A 67 8.98 -14.46 -5.13
C ILE A 67 8.86 -13.53 -6.34
N LYS A 68 9.79 -13.63 -7.31
CA LYS A 68 9.77 -12.78 -8.51
C LYS A 68 8.50 -12.96 -9.35
N ILE A 69 8.01 -14.19 -9.48
CA ILE A 69 6.78 -14.48 -10.23
C ILE A 69 5.59 -13.85 -9.53
N GLU A 70 5.45 -14.05 -8.22
CA GLU A 70 4.38 -13.43 -7.43
C GLU A 70 4.39 -11.91 -7.54
N GLN A 71 5.55 -11.29 -7.38
CA GLN A 71 5.71 -9.83 -7.52
C GLN A 71 5.31 -9.36 -8.91
N SER A 72 5.72 -10.08 -9.95
CA SER A 72 5.37 -9.75 -11.34
C SER A 72 3.87 -9.85 -11.60
N ILE A 73 3.21 -10.88 -11.05
CA ILE A 73 1.75 -11.06 -11.15
C ILE A 73 1.04 -9.92 -10.40
N ASN A 74 1.48 -9.60 -9.19
CA ASN A 74 0.90 -8.52 -8.38
C ASN A 74 0.97 -7.19 -9.13
N ILE A 75 2.16 -6.81 -9.63
CA ILE A 75 2.37 -5.58 -10.39
C ILE A 75 1.47 -5.55 -11.64
N ALA A 76 1.42 -6.65 -12.40
CA ALA A 76 0.60 -6.71 -13.61
C ALA A 76 -0.90 -6.56 -13.30
N LEU A 77 -1.38 -7.16 -12.21
CA LEU A 77 -2.76 -7.07 -11.78
C LEU A 77 -3.12 -5.66 -11.30
N THR A 78 -2.31 -5.06 -10.42
CA THR A 78 -2.53 -3.70 -9.91
C THR A 78 -2.50 -2.67 -11.04
N ASP A 79 -1.47 -2.70 -11.89
CA ASP A 79 -1.33 -1.78 -13.02
C ASP A 79 -2.54 -1.84 -13.95
N SER A 80 -3.05 -3.06 -14.19
CA SER A 80 -4.17 -3.30 -15.10
C SER A 80 -5.47 -2.74 -14.53
N VAL A 81 -5.76 -2.97 -13.25
CA VAL A 81 -6.96 -2.43 -12.57
C VAL A 81 -6.91 -0.91 -12.53
N ILE A 82 -5.76 -0.33 -12.15
CA ILE A 82 -5.60 1.12 -12.03
C ILE A 82 -5.73 1.81 -13.38
N LYS A 83 -5.12 1.27 -14.44
CA LYS A 83 -5.29 1.82 -15.81
C LYS A 83 -6.75 1.80 -16.26
N ILE A 84 -7.51 0.76 -15.91
CA ILE A 84 -8.94 0.69 -16.23
C ILE A 84 -9.72 1.78 -15.46
N LEU A 85 -9.45 1.95 -14.16
CA LEU A 85 -10.10 2.97 -13.34
C LEU A 85 -9.74 4.39 -13.81
N ASP A 86 -8.48 4.65 -14.17
CA ASP A 86 -8.02 5.93 -14.73
C ASP A 86 -8.76 6.31 -16.01
N ILE A 87 -9.01 5.33 -16.88
CA ILE A 87 -9.76 5.55 -18.12
C ILE A 87 -11.25 5.77 -17.83
N PHE A 88 -11.82 5.00 -16.90
CA PHE A 88 -13.24 5.04 -16.58
C PHE A 88 -13.64 6.33 -15.85
N TYR A 89 -12.76 6.85 -14.98
CA TYR A 89 -13.00 8.05 -14.17
C TYR A 89 -12.28 9.30 -14.66
N ARG A 90 -11.96 9.38 -15.96
CA ARG A 90 -11.34 10.58 -16.55
C ARG A 90 -12.16 11.83 -16.23
N ASP A 91 -11.49 12.88 -15.77
CA ASP A 91 -12.06 14.18 -15.38
C ASP A 91 -13.06 14.11 -14.21
N ARG A 92 -13.08 13.02 -13.45
CA ARG A 92 -13.95 12.80 -12.28
C ARG A 92 -13.12 12.41 -11.05
N ASP A 93 -12.13 13.23 -10.72
CA ASP A 93 -11.10 12.90 -9.73
C ASP A 93 -11.66 12.51 -8.36
N TYR A 94 -12.60 13.26 -7.79
CA TYR A 94 -13.19 12.88 -6.49
C TYR A 94 -13.99 11.58 -6.52
N ALA A 95 -14.64 11.26 -7.64
CA ALA A 95 -15.33 9.97 -7.79
C ALA A 95 -14.33 8.81 -7.91
N ARG A 96 -13.22 9.03 -8.61
CA ARG A 96 -12.10 8.09 -8.66
C ARG A 96 -11.54 7.83 -7.28
N PHE A 97 -11.19 8.89 -6.55
CA PHE A 97 -10.67 8.77 -5.19
C PHE A 97 -11.65 8.04 -4.29
N TYR A 98 -12.93 8.43 -4.28
CA TYR A 98 -13.97 7.71 -3.52
C TYR A 98 -13.97 6.19 -3.78
N VAL A 99 -13.89 5.76 -5.04
CA VAL A 99 -13.84 4.33 -5.39
C VAL A 99 -12.55 3.68 -4.90
N LEU A 100 -11.40 4.34 -5.08
CA LEU A 100 -10.10 3.85 -4.62
C LEU A 100 -10.07 3.72 -3.09
N GLU A 101 -10.48 4.75 -2.35
CA GLU A 101 -10.53 4.76 -0.87
C GLU A 101 -11.50 3.70 -0.32
N THR A 102 -12.60 3.44 -1.03
CA THR A 102 -13.53 2.35 -0.65
C THR A 102 -12.84 0.98 -0.73
N ILE A 103 -11.93 0.81 -1.68
CA ILE A 103 -11.20 -0.43 -1.94
C ILE A 103 -9.91 -0.50 -1.08
N ALA A 104 -9.25 0.63 -0.81
CA ALA A 104 -7.96 0.74 -0.11
C ALA A 104 -8.03 0.23 1.33
N ARG A 105 -9.18 0.38 2.01
CA ARG A 105 -9.41 -0.18 3.36
C ARG A 105 -9.49 -1.70 3.45
N ILE A 106 -9.77 -2.38 2.34
CA ILE A 106 -10.14 -3.79 2.33
C ILE A 106 -8.99 -4.74 2.65
N PRO A 107 -7.74 -4.53 2.20
CA PRO A 107 -6.63 -5.38 2.55
C PRO A 107 -6.39 -5.44 4.06
N TYR A 108 -6.39 -4.29 4.73
CA TYR A 108 -6.20 -4.22 6.18
C TYR A 108 -7.27 -4.99 6.95
N PHE A 109 -8.55 -4.81 6.59
CA PHE A 109 -9.63 -5.58 7.18
C PHE A 109 -9.49 -7.10 6.92
N SER A 110 -9.01 -7.47 5.73
CA SER A 110 -8.75 -8.86 5.36
C SER A 110 -7.59 -9.46 6.16
N PHE A 111 -6.51 -8.71 6.38
CA PHE A 111 -5.35 -9.13 7.18
C PHE A 111 -5.78 -9.39 8.62
N ILE A 112 -6.50 -8.45 9.23
CA ILE A 112 -7.06 -8.60 10.58
C ILE A 112 -7.99 -9.81 10.67
N SER A 113 -8.86 -10.00 9.69
CA SER A 113 -9.79 -11.14 9.66
C SER A 113 -9.06 -12.49 9.68
N VAL A 114 -8.01 -12.60 8.87
CA VAL A 114 -7.19 -13.82 8.81
C VAL A 114 -6.33 -13.98 10.08
N LEU A 115 -5.73 -12.90 10.59
CA LEU A 115 -4.97 -12.91 11.85
C LEU A 115 -5.84 -13.36 13.03
N HIS A 116 -7.07 -12.86 13.16
CA HIS A 116 -8.01 -13.32 14.19
C HIS A 116 -8.46 -14.77 14.01
N LEU A 117 -8.65 -15.23 12.78
CA LEU A 117 -8.93 -16.64 12.50
C LEU A 117 -7.76 -17.50 12.98
N TYR A 118 -6.54 -17.08 12.69
CA TYR A 118 -5.33 -17.78 13.12
C TYR A 118 -5.18 -17.82 14.65
N GLU A 119 -5.47 -16.71 15.35
CA GLU A 119 -5.52 -16.68 16.81
C GLU A 119 -6.57 -17.63 17.38
N SER A 120 -7.75 -17.68 16.75
CA SER A 120 -8.86 -18.57 17.15
C SER A 120 -8.51 -20.05 16.98
N CYS A 121 -7.71 -20.37 15.96
CA CYS A 121 -7.13 -21.70 15.74
C CYS A 121 -5.92 -22.01 16.63
N GLY A 122 -5.43 -21.03 17.41
CA GLY A 122 -4.28 -21.18 18.29
C GLY A 122 -2.92 -21.22 17.57
N TRP A 123 -2.82 -20.66 16.36
CA TRP A 123 -1.59 -20.72 15.55
C TRP A 123 -0.55 -19.65 15.91
N TRP A 124 -0.96 -18.39 16.05
CA TRP A 124 -0.07 -17.30 16.47
C TRP A 124 -0.86 -16.12 17.02
N ARG A 125 -0.19 -15.32 17.86
CA ARG A 125 -0.71 -14.05 18.39
C ARG A 125 0.18 -12.92 17.93
N LYS A 126 -0.34 -12.05 17.07
CA LYS A 126 0.41 -10.93 16.47
C LYS A 126 -0.30 -9.63 16.79
N ALA A 127 -0.31 -9.27 18.07
CA ALA A 127 -1.04 -8.10 18.58
C ALA A 127 -0.63 -6.79 17.89
N ASP A 128 0.66 -6.63 17.59
CA ASP A 128 1.16 -5.45 16.89
C ASP A 128 0.63 -5.36 15.45
N TYR A 129 0.52 -6.48 14.75
CA TYR A 129 -0.08 -6.52 13.41
C TYR A 129 -1.55 -6.14 13.44
N LEU A 130 -2.30 -6.66 14.43
CA LEU A 130 -3.70 -6.29 14.61
C LEU A 130 -3.88 -4.79 14.87
N LYS A 131 -3.05 -4.20 15.75
CA LYS A 131 -3.11 -2.76 16.06
C LYS A 131 -2.81 -1.90 14.85
N VAL A 132 -1.70 -2.18 14.16
CA VAL A 132 -1.25 -1.37 13.01
C VAL A 132 -2.25 -1.48 11.86
N HIS A 133 -2.66 -2.69 11.47
CA HIS A 133 -3.62 -2.83 10.36
C HIS A 133 -4.99 -2.24 10.72
N PHE A 134 -5.39 -2.26 11.99
CA PHE A 134 -6.62 -1.59 12.41
C PHE A 134 -6.49 -0.08 12.24
N ALA A 135 -5.34 0.49 12.62
CA ALA A 135 -5.04 1.90 12.43
C ALA A 135 -4.96 2.30 10.95
N GLU A 136 -4.37 1.48 10.09
CA GLU A 136 -4.38 1.70 8.62
C GLU A 136 -5.82 1.70 8.08
N SER A 137 -6.62 0.69 8.43
CA SER A 137 -8.04 0.63 8.02
C SER A 137 -8.87 1.83 8.53
N TRP A 138 -8.50 2.35 9.71
CA TRP A 138 -9.08 3.54 10.31
C TRP A 138 -8.67 4.81 9.56
N ASN A 139 -7.41 4.94 9.13
CA ASN A 139 -6.94 6.06 8.31
C ASN A 139 -7.64 6.09 6.95
N GLU A 140 -7.68 4.97 6.24
CA GLU A 140 -8.39 4.83 4.94
C GLU A 140 -9.89 5.15 5.05
N MET A 141 -10.49 4.88 6.22
CA MET A 141 -11.87 5.31 6.48
C MET A 141 -12.03 6.81 6.35
N HIS A 142 -11.10 7.56 6.92
CA HIS A 142 -11.18 9.01 6.95
C HIS A 142 -10.88 9.59 5.57
N HIS A 143 -9.97 8.99 4.80
CA HIS A 143 -9.79 9.32 3.39
C HIS A 143 -11.10 9.15 2.61
N LEU A 144 -11.78 8.01 2.78
CA LEU A 144 -13.10 7.77 2.19
C LEU A 144 -14.12 8.85 2.57
N LEU A 145 -14.26 9.15 3.86
CA LEU A 145 -15.22 10.16 4.34
C LEU A 145 -14.92 11.56 3.78
N ILE A 146 -13.63 11.91 3.63
CA ILE A 146 -13.22 13.16 2.97
C ILE A 146 -13.69 13.16 1.52
N MET A 147 -13.50 12.07 0.78
CA MET A 147 -13.97 11.98 -0.61
C MET A 147 -15.49 12.01 -0.73
N GLU A 148 -16.22 11.48 0.26
CA GLU A 148 -17.68 11.61 0.33
C GLU A 148 -18.12 13.06 0.55
N GLU A 149 -17.48 13.81 1.45
CA GLU A 149 -17.77 15.23 1.69
C GLU A 149 -17.47 16.08 0.45
N LEU A 150 -16.43 15.72 -0.32
CA LEU A 150 -16.09 16.34 -1.60
C LEU A 150 -17.01 15.91 -2.77
N GLY A 151 -18.02 15.08 -2.52
CA GLY A 151 -19.01 14.66 -3.51
C GLY A 151 -18.58 13.50 -4.40
N GLY A 152 -17.52 12.77 -4.02
CA GLY A 152 -17.05 11.59 -4.75
C GLY A 152 -18.08 10.46 -4.85
N ASN A 153 -18.99 10.38 -3.88
CA ASN A 153 -20.07 9.40 -3.84
C ASN A 153 -21.38 9.86 -4.50
N ALA A 154 -21.37 10.95 -5.30
CA ALA A 154 -22.59 11.56 -5.81
C ALA A 154 -23.44 10.61 -6.68
N LEU A 155 -22.82 9.82 -7.57
CA LEU A 155 -23.54 8.93 -8.46
C LEU A 155 -23.77 7.56 -7.83
N TRP A 156 -24.98 7.02 -7.97
CA TRP A 156 -25.32 5.69 -7.48
C TRP A 156 -24.44 4.59 -8.10
N PHE A 157 -24.08 4.73 -9.37
CA PHE A 157 -23.25 3.74 -10.06
C PHE A 157 -21.85 3.61 -9.43
N ASP A 158 -21.24 4.72 -9.02
CA ASP A 158 -19.90 4.70 -8.40
C ASP A 158 -19.94 3.98 -7.05
N ARG A 159 -20.99 4.24 -6.25
CA ARG A 159 -21.25 3.52 -4.99
C ARG A 159 -21.45 2.03 -5.23
N PHE A 160 -22.31 1.68 -6.19
CA PHE A 160 -22.59 0.30 -6.55
C PHE A 160 -21.29 -0.43 -6.98
N LEU A 161 -20.51 0.18 -7.87
CA LEU A 161 -19.26 -0.39 -8.36
C LEU A 161 -18.26 -0.60 -7.22
N ALA A 162 -17.99 0.44 -6.43
CA ALA A 162 -17.03 0.40 -5.33
C ALA A 162 -17.38 -0.70 -4.31
N GLN A 163 -18.65 -0.80 -3.91
CA GLN A 163 -19.12 -1.80 -2.95
C GLN A 163 -18.95 -3.24 -3.46
N HIS A 164 -19.25 -3.50 -4.73
CA HIS A 164 -19.12 -4.86 -5.28
C HIS A 164 -17.66 -5.25 -5.50
N ILE A 165 -16.82 -4.31 -5.95
CA ILE A 165 -15.37 -4.55 -6.04
C ILE A 165 -14.81 -4.82 -4.65
N ALA A 166 -15.18 -4.03 -3.63
CA ALA A 166 -14.73 -4.21 -2.27
C ALA A 166 -15.06 -5.62 -1.71
N ILE A 167 -16.27 -6.13 -1.95
CA ILE A 167 -16.66 -7.49 -1.53
C ILE A 167 -15.80 -8.56 -2.23
N PHE A 168 -15.64 -8.46 -3.55
CA PHE A 168 -14.81 -9.39 -4.30
C PHE A 168 -13.35 -9.34 -3.83
N TYR A 169 -12.83 -8.13 -3.66
CA TYR A 169 -11.47 -7.86 -3.26
C TYR A 169 -11.17 -8.39 -1.85
N TYR A 170 -12.13 -8.31 -0.92
CA TYR A 170 -12.02 -8.90 0.41
C TYR A 170 -11.72 -10.40 0.34
N PHE A 171 -12.53 -11.18 -0.38
CA PHE A 171 -12.31 -12.62 -0.50
C PHE A 171 -10.99 -12.95 -1.20
N MET A 172 -10.61 -12.15 -2.21
CA MET A 172 -9.33 -12.30 -2.89
C MET A 172 -8.14 -12.10 -1.94
N ILE A 173 -8.14 -11.02 -1.14
CA ILE A 173 -7.05 -10.75 -0.20
C ILE A 173 -7.05 -11.72 0.97
N VAL A 174 -8.21 -12.11 1.51
CA VAL A 174 -8.30 -13.17 2.54
C VAL A 174 -7.62 -14.45 2.05
N PHE A 175 -7.92 -14.90 0.83
CA PHE A 175 -7.31 -16.09 0.26
C PHE A 175 -5.81 -15.89 0.00
N MET A 176 -5.43 -14.75 -0.57
CA MET A 176 -4.04 -14.39 -0.85
C MET A 176 -3.19 -14.38 0.43
N TYR A 177 -3.67 -13.72 1.48
CA TYR A 177 -3.01 -13.62 2.78
C TYR A 177 -2.96 -14.97 3.50
N ALA A 178 -4.02 -15.78 3.39
CA ALA A 178 -4.05 -17.12 3.96
C ALA A 178 -3.00 -18.06 3.33
N LEU A 179 -2.74 -17.89 2.03
CA LEU A 179 -1.74 -18.66 1.29
C LEU A 179 -0.31 -18.13 1.48
N SER A 180 -0.13 -16.81 1.35
CA SER A 180 1.17 -16.15 1.39
C SER A 180 0.99 -14.70 1.87
N PRO A 181 1.20 -14.42 3.17
CA PRO A 181 1.19 -13.06 3.70
C PRO A 181 2.16 -12.14 2.95
N ARG A 182 3.35 -12.63 2.60
CA ARG A 182 4.33 -11.87 1.80
C ARG A 182 3.75 -11.42 0.46
N MET A 183 3.04 -12.30 -0.25
CA MET A 183 2.39 -11.96 -1.52
C MET A 183 1.30 -10.91 -1.33
N ALA A 184 0.50 -11.04 -0.26
CA ALA A 184 -0.55 -10.08 0.05
C ALA A 184 0.01 -8.70 0.42
N TYR A 185 1.06 -8.63 1.24
CA TYR A 185 1.72 -7.38 1.58
C TYR A 185 2.39 -6.70 0.39
N HIS A 186 3.02 -7.45 -0.50
CA HIS A 186 3.55 -6.87 -1.74
C HIS A 186 2.44 -6.38 -2.67
N PHE A 187 1.30 -7.08 -2.72
CA PHE A 187 0.15 -6.61 -3.49
C PHE A 187 -0.36 -5.27 -2.94
N SER A 188 -0.54 -5.17 -1.62
CA SER A 188 -0.92 -3.91 -0.97
C SER A 188 0.12 -2.83 -1.17
N GLU A 189 1.43 -3.09 -1.01
CA GLU A 189 2.49 -2.12 -1.30
C GLU A 189 2.35 -1.51 -2.71
N CYS A 190 2.02 -2.34 -3.71
CA CYS A 190 1.79 -1.87 -5.06
C CYS A 190 0.55 -0.96 -5.16
N VAL A 191 -0.52 -1.26 -4.42
CA VAL A 191 -1.73 -0.41 -4.36
C VAL A 191 -1.42 0.93 -3.71
N GLU A 192 -0.76 0.92 -2.54
CA GLU A 192 -0.38 2.13 -1.79
C GLU A 192 0.54 3.04 -2.62
N MET A 193 1.52 2.46 -3.30
CA MET A 193 2.44 3.22 -4.17
C MET A 193 1.67 3.97 -5.27
N HIS A 194 0.68 3.31 -5.89
CA HIS A 194 -0.13 3.96 -6.91
C HIS A 194 -1.10 4.99 -6.34
N ALA A 195 -1.60 4.80 -5.11
CA ALA A 195 -2.40 5.80 -4.41
C ALA A 195 -1.55 7.06 -4.17
N PHE A 196 -0.35 6.90 -3.63
CA PHE A 196 0.63 7.97 -3.46
C PHE A 196 0.89 8.73 -4.78
N GLU A 197 1.23 8.01 -5.86
CA GLU A 197 1.50 8.63 -7.17
C GLU A 197 0.28 9.37 -7.73
N THR A 198 -0.93 8.82 -7.52
CA THR A 198 -2.18 9.45 -7.95
C THR A 198 -2.39 10.78 -7.23
N TYR A 199 -2.27 10.79 -5.90
CA TYR A 199 -2.42 12.01 -5.11
C TYR A 199 -1.35 13.03 -5.44
N ASP A 200 -0.08 12.62 -5.53
CA ASP A 200 1.02 13.52 -5.86
C ASP A 200 0.83 14.20 -7.21
N LYS A 201 0.38 13.44 -8.22
CA LYS A 201 0.04 13.99 -9.55
C LYS A 201 -1.14 14.96 -9.47
N PHE A 202 -2.20 14.61 -8.74
CA PHE A 202 -3.38 15.46 -8.59
C PHE A 202 -3.04 16.80 -7.92
N ILE A 203 -2.22 16.76 -6.87
CA ILE A 203 -1.73 17.94 -6.15
C ILE A 203 -0.87 18.84 -7.05
N LYS A 204 0.03 18.25 -7.84
CA LYS A 204 0.88 19.00 -8.79
C LYS A 204 0.06 19.70 -9.87
N LEU A 205 -1.01 19.07 -10.35
CA LEU A 205 -1.86 19.61 -11.41
C LEU A 205 -2.86 20.66 -10.90
N ASN A 206 -3.41 20.48 -9.69
CA ASN A 206 -4.52 21.28 -9.18
C ASN A 206 -4.15 22.18 -8.00
N GLY A 207 -2.88 22.23 -7.60
CA GLY A 207 -2.46 22.80 -6.33
C GLY A 207 -2.91 24.24 -6.07
N ASP A 208 -2.90 25.09 -7.09
CA ASP A 208 -3.34 26.49 -6.95
C ASP A 208 -4.86 26.62 -6.76
N GLU A 209 -5.65 25.73 -7.34
CA GLU A 209 -7.10 25.69 -7.11
C GLU A 209 -7.43 25.09 -5.73
N LEU A 210 -6.72 24.04 -5.34
CA LEU A 210 -6.90 23.41 -4.02
C LEU A 210 -6.61 24.39 -2.87
N LYS A 211 -5.61 25.27 -3.01
CA LYS A 211 -5.30 26.30 -2.00
C LYS A 211 -6.42 27.33 -1.80
N LYS A 212 -7.32 27.50 -2.78
CA LYS A 212 -8.46 28.43 -2.69
C LYS A 212 -9.66 27.81 -1.98
N GLY A 213 -9.74 26.47 -1.95
CA GLY A 213 -10.85 25.73 -1.35
C GLY A 213 -10.70 25.60 0.17
N PRO A 214 -11.81 25.69 0.94
CA PRO A 214 -11.77 25.37 2.36
C PRO A 214 -11.46 23.89 2.56
N ALA A 215 -10.79 23.56 3.67
CA ALA A 215 -10.64 22.17 4.08
C ALA A 215 -11.99 21.59 4.54
N PRO A 216 -12.32 20.33 4.16
CA PRO A 216 -13.52 19.64 4.64
C PRO A 216 -13.52 19.49 6.16
N GLU A 217 -14.69 19.58 6.78
CA GLU A 217 -14.81 19.53 8.25
C GLU A 217 -14.35 18.17 8.79
N VAL A 218 -14.65 17.09 8.06
CA VAL A 218 -14.20 15.74 8.43
C VAL A 218 -12.67 15.61 8.42
N ALA A 219 -11.97 16.30 7.52
CA ALA A 219 -10.51 16.28 7.45
C ALA A 219 -9.90 17.01 8.65
N ILE A 220 -10.43 18.19 8.99
CA ILE A 220 -9.95 18.98 10.13
C ILE A 220 -10.08 18.15 11.42
N LYS A 221 -11.25 17.56 11.64
CA LYS A 221 -11.51 16.72 12.82
C LYS A 221 -10.55 15.53 12.90
N TYR A 222 -10.37 14.81 11.81
CA TYR A 222 -9.49 13.64 11.77
C TYR A 222 -8.04 13.99 12.09
N TYR A 223 -7.50 15.02 11.43
CA TYR A 223 -6.08 15.33 11.47
C TYR A 223 -5.64 16.18 12.67
N THR A 224 -6.57 16.92 13.30
CA THR A 224 -6.21 17.96 14.28
C THR A 224 -6.96 17.87 15.61
N GLU A 225 -8.07 17.13 15.68
CA GLU A 225 -8.90 17.05 16.88
C GLU A 225 -8.89 15.64 17.49
N GLY A 226 -9.27 15.56 18.78
CA GLY A 226 -9.44 14.28 19.47
C GLY A 226 -8.16 13.56 19.85
N ASP A 227 -8.27 12.24 20.02
CA ASP A 227 -7.16 11.35 20.33
C ASP A 227 -6.49 10.87 19.03
N LEU A 228 -5.24 11.24 18.85
CA LEU A 228 -4.43 10.90 17.68
C LEU A 228 -3.67 9.58 17.84
N TYR A 229 -4.01 8.75 18.82
CA TYR A 229 -3.43 7.42 19.00
C TYR A 229 -3.43 6.61 17.70
N MET A 230 -4.58 6.48 17.04
CA MET A 230 -4.69 5.71 15.79
C MET A 230 -3.90 6.36 14.65
N PHE A 231 -3.82 7.70 14.62
CA PHE A 231 -3.02 8.41 13.64
C PHE A 231 -1.52 8.13 13.81
N ASP A 232 -1.05 8.05 15.05
CA ASP A 232 0.34 7.66 15.34
C ASP A 232 0.59 6.17 15.08
N GLU A 233 -0.40 5.31 15.34
CA GLU A 233 -0.27 3.86 15.33
C GLU A 233 0.02 3.28 13.94
N PHE A 234 -0.53 3.84 12.86
CA PHE A 234 -0.26 3.34 11.50
C PHE A 234 1.13 3.75 10.96
N GLN A 235 1.79 4.73 11.60
CA GLN A 235 3.04 5.32 11.10
C GLN A 235 4.27 4.58 11.64
N THR A 236 4.46 3.35 11.19
CA THR A 236 5.47 2.41 11.73
C THR A 236 6.93 2.81 11.49
N SER A 237 7.17 3.73 10.55
CA SER A 237 8.53 4.18 10.19
C SER A 237 9.05 5.34 11.03
N ARG A 238 8.28 5.81 12.01
CA ARG A 238 8.58 7.00 12.82
C ARG A 238 8.12 6.87 14.26
N PRO A 239 8.71 7.65 15.20
CA PRO A 239 8.24 7.68 16.58
C PRO A 239 6.81 8.25 16.70
N PRO A 240 6.01 7.80 17.68
CA PRO A 240 4.74 8.44 18.01
C PRO A 240 4.88 9.94 18.27
N ASN A 241 3.82 10.71 18.03
CA ASN A 241 3.78 12.16 18.22
C ASN A 241 4.74 12.98 17.35
N SER A 242 5.46 12.36 16.40
CA SER A 242 6.42 13.07 15.54
C SER A 242 5.79 13.84 14.38
N ARG A 243 4.59 13.46 13.93
CA ARG A 243 3.84 14.11 12.85
C ARG A 243 2.52 14.66 13.38
N ARG A 244 2.29 15.96 13.23
CA ARG A 244 1.00 16.61 13.53
C ARG A 244 0.61 17.49 12.35
N PRO A 245 -0.28 17.01 11.48
CA PRO A 245 -0.77 17.77 10.35
C PRO A 245 -1.35 19.13 10.75
N LYS A 246 -1.18 20.11 9.86
CA LYS A 246 -1.91 21.39 9.91
C LYS A 246 -2.80 21.45 8.67
N ILE A 247 -4.04 21.85 8.87
CA ILE A 247 -5.06 21.86 7.82
C ILE A 247 -5.60 23.30 7.71
N GLU A 248 -5.10 24.08 6.76
CA GLU A 248 -5.58 25.46 6.53
C GLU A 248 -6.49 25.54 5.30
N ASN A 249 -6.28 24.67 4.32
CA ASN A 249 -7.02 24.65 3.05
C ASN A 249 -7.07 23.21 2.49
N LEU A 250 -7.78 23.04 1.36
CA LEU A 250 -7.95 21.74 0.73
C LEU A 250 -6.62 21.15 0.20
N TYR A 251 -5.66 21.98 -0.18
CA TYR A 251 -4.33 21.50 -0.61
C TYR A 251 -3.61 20.76 0.53
N ASP A 252 -3.67 21.28 1.76
CA ASP A 252 -3.06 20.63 2.92
C ASP A 252 -3.68 19.26 3.20
N VAL A 253 -4.99 19.12 2.98
CA VAL A 253 -5.70 17.84 3.14
C VAL A 253 -5.13 16.79 2.18
N PHE A 254 -5.02 17.12 0.89
CA PHE A 254 -4.47 16.19 -0.09
C PHE A 254 -2.98 15.88 0.14
N ILE A 255 -2.19 16.85 0.61
CA ILE A 255 -0.80 16.59 1.02
C ILE A 255 -0.75 15.56 2.15
N ASN A 256 -1.61 15.70 3.16
CA ASN A 256 -1.62 14.75 4.27
C ASN A 256 -2.08 13.36 3.86
N ILE A 257 -3.12 13.25 3.02
CA ILE A 257 -3.56 11.97 2.46
C ILE A 257 -2.41 11.31 1.70
N ARG A 258 -1.77 12.03 0.77
CA ARG A 258 -0.60 11.51 0.04
C ARG A 258 0.49 11.00 0.97
N ASP A 259 0.82 11.77 2.01
CA ASP A 259 1.87 11.41 2.95
C ASP A 259 1.46 10.22 3.84
N ASP A 260 0.16 10.00 4.08
CA ASP A 260 -0.38 8.81 4.75
C ASP A 260 -0.19 7.57 3.87
N GLU A 261 -0.50 7.65 2.57
CA GLU A 261 -0.23 6.55 1.61
C GLU A 261 1.25 6.14 1.56
N ALA A 262 2.14 7.13 1.74
CA ALA A 262 3.57 6.87 1.82
C ALA A 262 3.95 6.09 3.09
N GLU A 263 3.26 6.31 4.22
CA GLU A 263 3.47 5.53 5.44
C GLU A 263 2.90 4.11 5.30
N HIS A 264 1.72 3.95 4.70
CA HIS A 264 1.17 2.63 4.36
C HIS A 264 2.13 1.82 3.49
N CYS A 265 2.69 2.43 2.44
CA CYS A 265 3.68 1.76 1.59
C CYS A 265 4.90 1.25 2.39
N LYS A 266 5.44 2.06 3.32
CA LYS A 266 6.56 1.65 4.17
C LYS A 266 6.17 0.49 5.09
N THR A 267 4.98 0.54 5.69
CA THR A 267 4.46 -0.53 6.55
C THR A 267 4.29 -1.83 5.76
N MET A 268 3.63 -1.78 4.59
CA MET A 268 3.44 -2.94 3.72
C MET A 268 4.76 -3.55 3.27
N LYS A 269 5.75 -2.72 2.94
CA LYS A 269 7.10 -3.17 2.61
C LYS A 269 7.77 -3.88 3.78
N ALA A 270 7.69 -3.32 4.99
CA ALA A 270 8.25 -3.93 6.19
C ALA A 270 7.62 -5.31 6.48
N CYS A 271 6.29 -5.43 6.29
CA CYS A 271 5.53 -6.65 6.52
C CYS A 271 5.86 -7.81 5.57
N GLN A 272 6.52 -7.56 4.43
CA GLN A 272 6.97 -8.62 3.53
C GLN A 272 8.09 -9.49 4.14
N THR A 273 8.74 -9.02 5.20
CA THR A 273 9.74 -9.78 5.96
C THR A 273 9.16 -10.13 7.33
N HIS A 274 9.33 -11.39 7.74
CA HIS A 274 8.74 -11.89 8.98
C HIS A 274 9.29 -11.15 10.22
N GLY A 275 8.40 -10.81 11.16
CA GLY A 275 8.78 -10.21 12.45
C GLY A 275 9.19 -8.73 12.40
N ASN A 276 9.13 -8.08 11.25
CA ASN A 276 9.58 -6.69 11.08
C ASN A 276 8.54 -5.62 11.43
N LEU A 277 7.30 -6.01 11.76
CA LEU A 277 6.27 -5.05 12.15
C LEU A 277 6.19 -4.92 13.68
N ARG A 278 6.26 -3.69 14.17
CA ARG A 278 5.97 -3.34 15.56
C ARG A 278 5.02 -2.17 15.66
N SER A 279 4.16 -2.22 16.68
CA SER A 279 3.30 -1.10 17.05
C SER A 279 4.16 0.08 17.52
N PRO A 280 3.95 1.31 17.02
CA PRO A 280 4.65 2.50 17.51
C PRO A 280 4.49 2.73 19.02
N HIS A 281 3.39 2.26 19.61
CA HIS A 281 3.12 2.33 21.05
C HIS A 281 3.38 1.01 21.79
N SER A 282 4.02 0.02 21.16
CA SER A 282 4.50 -1.16 21.88
C SER A 282 5.57 -0.73 22.90
N VAL A 283 5.36 -1.10 24.16
CA VAL A 283 6.37 -0.92 25.21
C VAL A 283 7.42 -2.02 25.00
N GLU A 284 8.71 -1.69 25.09
CA GLU A 284 9.77 -2.69 25.20
C GLU A 284 9.62 -3.39 26.55
N ASP A 285 8.74 -4.39 26.60
CA ASP A 285 8.45 -5.12 27.81
C ASP A 285 9.31 -6.39 27.81
N ASP A 286 10.50 -6.29 28.40
CA ASP A 286 11.51 -7.35 28.55
C ASP A 286 11.01 -8.60 29.33
N ASN A 287 9.74 -8.61 29.78
CA ASN A 287 9.15 -9.62 30.65
C ASN A 287 7.84 -10.26 30.15
N VAL A 288 7.46 -10.09 28.89
CA VAL A 288 6.35 -10.89 28.34
C VAL A 288 6.81 -12.35 28.24
N CYS A 289 6.10 -13.28 28.88
CA CYS A 289 6.25 -14.71 28.64
C CYS A 289 5.98 -15.00 27.16
N ILE A 290 7.03 -14.94 26.33
CA ILE A 290 7.01 -15.40 24.96
C ILE A 290 6.81 -16.92 25.05
N MET A 291 5.55 -17.36 24.92
CA MET A 291 5.33 -18.73 24.45
C MET A 291 6.06 -18.83 23.12
N PRO A 292 6.88 -19.87 22.89
CA PRO A 292 7.60 -19.99 21.64
C PRO A 292 6.57 -19.95 20.51
N ASP A 293 6.60 -18.87 19.74
CA ASP A 293 5.83 -18.77 18.50
C ASP A 293 6.23 -20.01 17.71
N THR A 294 5.25 -20.85 17.35
CA THR A 294 5.45 -21.85 16.32
C THR A 294 5.68 -21.07 15.03
N ASP A 295 6.92 -20.68 14.77
CA ASP A 295 7.37 -19.93 13.58
C ASP A 295 6.84 -20.66 12.36
N CYS A 296 5.77 -20.16 11.77
CA CYS A 296 5.14 -20.72 10.58
C CYS A 296 4.67 -19.55 9.71
N GLU A 297 5.02 -19.53 8.43
CA GLU A 297 4.80 -18.38 7.53
C GLU A 297 3.35 -18.28 7.00
N GLY A 298 2.54 -19.32 7.19
CA GLY A 298 1.15 -19.43 6.75
C GLY A 298 0.57 -20.82 6.99
N ILE A 299 -0.69 -21.07 6.61
CA ILE A 299 -1.38 -22.36 6.85
C ILE A 299 -0.58 -23.53 6.26
N VAL A 300 -0.04 -23.35 5.06
CA VAL A 300 0.73 -24.40 4.37
C VAL A 300 2.02 -24.74 5.13
N ASP A 301 2.70 -23.72 5.66
CA ASP A 301 3.92 -23.93 6.46
C ASP A 301 3.60 -24.55 7.83
N CYS A 302 2.50 -24.12 8.47
CA CYS A 302 1.96 -24.78 9.67
C CYS A 302 1.67 -26.25 9.44
N ILE A 303 0.95 -26.60 8.37
CA ILE A 303 0.62 -27.99 8.07
C ILE A 303 1.90 -28.79 7.82
N LYS A 304 2.86 -28.24 7.07
CA LYS A 304 4.16 -28.89 6.86
C LYS A 304 4.91 -29.12 8.18
N LYS A 305 4.99 -28.10 9.04
CA LYS A 305 5.69 -28.18 10.33
C LYS A 305 4.97 -29.08 11.33
N SER A 306 3.63 -29.10 11.34
CA SER A 306 2.84 -30.00 12.19
C SER A 306 2.97 -31.46 11.74
N VAL A 307 3.06 -31.72 10.43
CA VAL A 307 3.26 -33.07 9.88
C VAL A 307 4.69 -33.56 10.12
N ASN A 308 5.68 -32.66 10.11
CA ASN A 308 7.10 -33.01 10.27
C ASN A 308 7.62 -32.94 11.71
N SER A 309 6.81 -32.48 12.68
CA SER A 309 7.22 -32.42 14.08
C SER A 309 7.28 -33.82 14.68
N PRO A 310 8.45 -34.28 15.20
CA PRO A 310 8.51 -35.57 15.87
C PRO A 310 7.64 -35.55 17.13
N VAL A 311 6.81 -36.57 17.30
CA VAL A 311 6.01 -36.78 18.51
C VAL A 311 6.96 -36.82 19.70
N VAL A 312 7.00 -35.75 20.49
CA VAL A 312 7.69 -35.75 21.79
C VAL A 312 6.96 -36.77 22.66
N LYS A 313 7.57 -37.94 22.84
CA LYS A 313 7.15 -38.88 23.87
C LYS A 313 7.43 -38.21 25.21
N VAL A 314 6.36 -37.88 25.93
CA VAL A 314 6.43 -37.56 27.35
C VAL A 314 6.66 -38.90 28.06
N GLU A 315 7.90 -39.14 28.46
CA GLU A 315 8.26 -40.13 29.50
C GLU A 315 8.15 -39.51 30.89
#